data_AF-A0A1L9X8R9-F1
#
_entry.id   AF-A0A1L9X8R9-F1
#
_cell.length_a   1.000
_cell.length_b   1.000
_cell.length_c   1.000
_cell.angle_alpha   90.00
_cell.angle_beta   90.00
_cell.angle_gamma   90.00
#
_symmetry.space_group_name_H-M   'P 1'
#
loop_
_entity.id
_entity.type
_entity.pdbx_description
1 polymer ?
#
loop_
_entity_poly.entity_id
_entity_poly.type
_entity_poly.pdbx_seq_one_letter_code
_entity_poly.pdbx_strand_id
1 'polypeptide(L)'
;MAQLSENSWYVWYLREVEAGHLKLPEFDTNAGGEVQIHYGEVYCRVDECGKRKKRFSSTNNLRSHVRSHDGVILGKDDKGGRVSQGEVDSAGAFSVAKA
;
A
#
# COMPACT_ATOMS: atom_id res chain seq x y z
N MET A 1 8.49 5.54 -4.89
CA MET A 1 8.99 4.15 -4.98
C MET A 1 10.52 4.04 -5.01
N ALA A 2 11.27 5.06 -5.47
CA ALA A 2 12.75 4.98 -5.56
C ALA A 2 13.45 4.59 -4.24
N GLN A 3 13.04 5.17 -3.11
CA GLN A 3 13.57 4.80 -1.79
C GLN A 3 13.24 3.35 -1.35
N LEU A 4 12.14 2.77 -1.86
CA LEU A 4 11.79 1.37 -1.55
C LEU A 4 12.55 0.40 -2.45
N SER A 5 12.83 0.76 -3.70
CA SER A 5 13.61 -0.09 -4.61
C SER A 5 15.05 -0.33 -4.14
N GLU A 6 15.57 0.55 -3.30
CA GLU A 6 16.90 0.39 -2.68
C GLU A 6 16.87 -0.57 -1.47
N ASN A 7 15.70 -0.86 -0.91
CA ASN A 7 15.56 -1.75 0.24
C ASN A 7 15.54 -3.23 -0.20
N SER A 8 16.51 -4.01 0.28
CA SER A 8 16.66 -5.43 -0.06
C SER A 8 15.45 -6.28 0.32
N TRP A 9 14.77 -5.97 1.43
CA TRP A 9 13.56 -6.70 1.85
C TRP A 9 12.37 -6.43 0.93
N TYR A 10 12.28 -5.21 0.39
CA TYR A 10 11.22 -4.87 -0.56
C TYR A 10 11.44 -5.58 -1.90
N VAL A 11 12.68 -5.60 -2.40
CA VAL A 11 13.03 -6.36 -3.60
C VAL A 11 12.78 -7.86 -3.42
N TRP A 12 13.12 -8.40 -2.24
CA TRP A 12 12.81 -9.79 -1.89
C TRP A 12 11.30 -10.06 -1.89
N TYR A 13 10.50 -9.20 -1.26
CA TYR A 13 9.03 -9.27 -1.29
C TYR A 13 8.49 -9.29 -2.73
N LEU A 14 8.97 -8.40 -3.59
CA LEU A 14 8.52 -8.37 -4.98
C LEU A 14 8.77 -9.69 -5.70
N ARG A 15 9.95 -10.29 -5.48
CA ARG A 15 10.35 -11.55 -6.10
C ARG A 15 9.56 -12.75 -5.57
N GLU A 16 9.43 -12.88 -4.26
CA GLU A 16 8.79 -14.07 -3.66
C GLU A 16 7.28 -14.11 -3.90
N VAL A 17 6.62 -12.95 -3.99
CA VAL A 17 5.19 -12.88 -4.34
C VAL A 17 4.99 -13.25 -5.82
N GLU A 18 5.87 -12.80 -6.71
CA GLU A 18 5.81 -13.15 -8.13
C GLU A 18 6.11 -14.64 -8.37
N ALA A 19 7.07 -15.20 -7.63
CA ALA A 19 7.34 -16.64 -7.61
C ALA A 19 6.17 -17.47 -7.02
N GLY A 20 5.25 -16.83 -6.31
CA GLY A 20 4.11 -17.48 -5.67
C GLY A 20 4.46 -18.30 -4.43
N HIS A 21 5.69 -18.15 -3.91
CA HIS A 21 6.12 -18.78 -2.67
C HIS A 21 5.57 -18.04 -1.44
N LEU A 22 5.36 -16.73 -1.57
CA LEU A 22 4.80 -15.92 -0.49
C LEU A 22 3.29 -15.72 -0.71
N LYS A 23 2.48 -16.40 0.11
CA LYS A 23 1.05 -16.11 0.22
C LYS A 23 0.86 -14.91 1.15
N LEU A 24 0.45 -13.78 0.58
CA LEU A 24 0.14 -12.59 1.36
C LEU A 24 -1.15 -12.81 2.18
N PRO A 25 -1.20 -12.32 3.43
CA PRO A 25 -2.42 -12.33 4.23
C PRO A 25 -3.48 -11.43 3.59
N GLU A 26 -4.73 -11.53 4.06
CA GLU A 26 -5.80 -10.62 3.63
C GLU A 26 -5.52 -9.17 4.07
N PHE A 27 -6.31 -8.24 3.56
CA PHE A 27 -6.16 -6.83 3.92
C PHE A 27 -6.57 -6.58 5.37
N ASP A 28 -5.77 -5.80 6.07
CA ASP A 28 -6.12 -5.29 7.38
C ASP A 28 -7.33 -4.35 7.25
N THR A 29 -8.36 -4.65 8.02
CA THR A 29 -9.61 -3.90 7.99
C THR A 29 -9.71 -3.09 9.28
N ASN A 30 -9.93 -1.77 9.16
CA ASN A 30 -10.15 -0.90 10.31
C ASN A 30 -11.54 -1.17 10.93
N ALA A 31 -11.80 -0.62 12.11
CA ALA A 31 -13.09 -0.70 12.82
C ALA A 31 -14.30 -0.26 11.96
N GLY A 32 -14.07 0.54 10.91
CA GLY A 32 -15.09 0.97 9.96
C GLY A 32 -15.32 0.04 8.75
N GLY A 33 -14.67 -1.13 8.68
CA GLY A 33 -14.74 -1.99 7.49
C GLY A 33 -13.86 -1.51 6.33
N GLU A 34 -12.96 -0.56 6.59
CA GLU A 34 -12.09 0.05 5.59
C GLU A 34 -10.78 -0.72 5.46
N VAL A 35 -10.43 -1.12 4.25
CA VAL A 35 -9.15 -1.77 3.94
C VAL A 35 -8.03 -0.74 3.91
N GLN A 36 -6.96 -1.03 4.66
CA GLN A 36 -5.77 -0.19 4.71
C GLN A 36 -4.71 -0.68 3.73
N ILE A 37 -4.33 0.17 2.76
CA ILE A 37 -3.27 -0.12 1.79
C ILE A 37 -2.04 0.71 2.10
N HIS A 38 -0.96 0.04 2.46
CA HIS A 38 0.29 0.69 2.84
C HIS A 38 1.13 1.14 1.63
N TYR A 39 2.00 2.12 1.87
CA TYR A 39 2.95 2.57 0.87
C TYR A 39 3.91 1.43 0.48
N GLY A 40 4.11 1.22 -0.82
CA GLY A 40 4.94 0.14 -1.34
C GLY A 40 4.14 -1.09 -1.77
N GLU A 41 2.89 -1.23 -1.33
CA GLU A 41 2.06 -2.36 -1.74
C GLU A 41 1.68 -2.27 -3.22
N VAL A 42 1.91 -3.37 -3.93
CA VAL A 42 1.72 -3.48 -5.39
C VAL A 42 1.06 -4.80 -5.81
N TYR A 43 0.56 -5.59 -4.86
CA TYR A 43 -0.15 -6.85 -5.13
C TYR A 43 -1.54 -6.80 -4.50
N CYS A 44 -2.52 -7.41 -5.17
CA CYS A 44 -3.89 -7.48 -4.66
C CYS A 44 -4.02 -8.60 -3.63
N ARG A 45 -4.41 -8.28 -2.40
CA ARG A 45 -4.59 -9.26 -1.32
C ARG A 45 -6.02 -9.81 -1.21
N VAL A 46 -6.99 -9.26 -1.96
CA VAL A 46 -8.39 -9.75 -1.98
C VAL A 46 -8.46 -11.22 -2.42
N ASP A 47 -9.29 -12.00 -1.73
CA ASP A 47 -9.55 -13.40 -2.09
C ASP A 47 -10.26 -13.52 -3.44
N GLU A 48 -9.96 -14.60 -4.17
CA GLU A 48 -10.44 -14.82 -5.54
C GLU A 48 -10.03 -13.77 -6.59
N CYS A 49 -9.06 -12.88 -6.29
CA CYS A 49 -8.54 -11.97 -7.30
C CYS A 49 -7.48 -12.62 -8.20
N GLY A 50 -7.78 -12.78 -9.50
CA GLY A 50 -6.82 -13.26 -10.50
C GLY A 50 -5.55 -12.39 -10.67
N LYS A 51 -5.54 -11.16 -10.14
CA LYS A 51 -4.38 -10.25 -10.15
C LYS A 51 -3.56 -10.28 -8.85
N ARG A 52 -3.82 -11.22 -7.94
CA ARG A 52 -3.06 -11.38 -6.68
C ARG A 52 -1.55 -11.60 -6.88
N LYS A 53 -1.18 -12.35 -7.93
CA LYS A 53 0.23 -12.60 -8.30
C LYS A 53 0.80 -11.55 -9.26
N LYS A 54 0.00 -10.60 -9.72
CA LYS A 54 0.41 -9.63 -10.73
C LYS A 54 0.82 -8.32 -10.05
N ARG A 55 2.06 -7.92 -10.29
CA ARG A 55 2.59 -6.65 -9.79
C ARG A 55 1.95 -5.47 -10.52
N PHE A 56 1.35 -4.55 -9.76
CA PHE A 56 0.93 -3.25 -10.28
C PHE A 56 2.12 -2.29 -10.33
N SER A 57 2.14 -1.38 -11.31
CA SER A 57 3.24 -0.41 -11.46
C SER A 57 3.30 0.61 -10.31
N SER A 58 2.22 0.79 -9.56
CA SER A 58 2.12 1.78 -8.49
C SER A 58 0.99 1.41 -7.52
N THR A 59 1.13 1.81 -6.26
CA THR A 59 0.11 1.63 -5.21
C THR A 59 -1.20 2.34 -5.56
N ASN A 60 -1.17 3.47 -6.30
CA ASN A 60 -2.40 4.12 -6.80
C ASN A 60 -3.21 3.22 -7.74
N ASN A 61 -2.53 2.46 -8.61
CA ASN A 61 -3.21 1.55 -9.53
C ASN A 61 -3.80 0.36 -8.76
N LEU A 62 -3.10 -0.11 -7.74
CA LEU A 62 -3.62 -1.13 -6.82
C LEU A 62 -4.86 -0.61 -6.10
N ARG A 63 -4.85 0.62 -5.55
CA ARG A 63 -6.01 1.22 -4.87
C ARG A 63 -7.22 1.29 -5.79
N SER A 64 -7.05 1.81 -7.00
CA SER A 64 -8.14 1.87 -7.98
C SER A 64 -8.66 0.49 -8.37
N HIS A 65 -7.77 -0.52 -8.45
CA HIS A 65 -8.17 -1.90 -8.71
C HIS A 65 -8.97 -2.50 -7.54
N VAL A 66 -8.51 -2.28 -6.30
CA VAL A 66 -9.14 -2.81 -5.09
C VAL A 66 -10.55 -2.23 -4.89
N ARG A 67 -10.78 -0.97 -5.27
CA ARG A 67 -12.13 -0.36 -5.29
C ARG A 67 -13.14 -1.04 -6.21
N SER A 68 -12.69 -1.84 -7.19
CA SER A 68 -13.61 -2.55 -8.09
C SER A 68 -14.05 -3.90 -7.54
N HIS A 69 -13.52 -4.34 -6.40
CA HIS A 69 -13.98 -5.57 -5.75
C HIS A 69 -15.19 -5.25 -4.90
N ASP A 70 -16.27 -6.02 -5.10
CA ASP A 70 -17.46 -5.95 -4.27
C ASP A 70 -17.09 -6.35 -2.83
N GLY A 71 -17.28 -5.43 -1.88
CA GLY A 71 -16.98 -5.65 -0.47
C GLY A 71 -15.69 -5.00 0.05
N VAL A 72 -14.92 -4.31 -0.79
CA VAL A 72 -13.75 -3.55 -0.31
C VAL A 72 -14.02 -2.05 -0.30
N ILE A 73 -14.06 -1.48 0.90
CA ILE A 73 -14.18 -0.05 1.12
C ILE A 73 -12.79 0.49 1.44
N LEU A 74 -12.28 1.45 0.66
CA LEU A 74 -11.06 2.17 1.02
C LEU A 74 -11.44 3.40 1.84
N GLY A 75 -10.68 3.67 2.90
CA GLY A 75 -10.94 4.81 3.77
C GLY A 75 -10.84 6.15 3.02
N LYS A 76 -11.59 7.15 3.49
CA LYS A 76 -11.57 8.50 2.89
C LYS A 76 -10.20 9.17 2.97
N ASP A 77 -9.39 8.76 3.95
CA ASP A 77 -8.02 9.23 4.18
C ASP A 77 -6.96 8.43 3.41
N ASP A 78 -7.34 7.40 2.64
CA ASP A 78 -6.46 6.66 1.74
C ASP A 78 -6.16 7.47 0.46
N LYS A 79 -5.68 8.71 0.65
CA LYS A 79 -5.25 9.60 -0.42
C LYS A 79 -3.99 9.03 -1.04
N GLY A 80 -4.14 8.47 -2.24
CA GLY A 80 -3.03 8.11 -3.11
C GLY A 80 -2.47 9.36 -3.74
N GLY A 81 -1.20 9.65 -3.50
CA GLY A 81 -0.57 10.85 -4.07
C GLY A 81 0.68 11.29 -3.32
N ARG A 82 1.31 12.33 -3.84
CA ARG A 82 2.38 13.04 -3.15
C ARG A 82 1.73 13.80 -1.99
N VAL A 83 2.13 13.45 -0.78
CA VAL A 83 1.80 14.23 0.43
C VAL A 83 2.24 15.67 0.18
N SER A 84 1.39 16.64 0.53
CA SER A 84 1.73 18.03 0.28
C SER A 84 2.98 18.42 1.08
N GLN A 85 3.82 19.32 0.54
CA GLN A 85 5.01 19.77 1.28
C GLN A 85 4.63 20.33 2.65
N GLY A 86 3.46 21.00 2.78
CA GLY A 86 2.95 21.48 4.06
C GLY A 86 2.65 20.38 5.08
N GLU A 87 2.16 19.21 4.66
CA GLU A 87 1.97 18.06 5.55
C GLU A 87 3.32 17.43 5.96
N VAL A 88 4.29 17.39 5.05
CA VAL A 88 5.66 16.95 5.34
C VAL A 88 6.33 17.88 6.35
N ASP A 89 6.20 19.19 6.16
CA ASP A 89 6.76 20.21 7.03
C ASP A 89 6.09 20.19 8.41
N SER A 90 4.77 19.95 8.46
CA SER A 90 4.01 19.81 9.72
C SER A 90 4.43 18.55 10.50
N ALA A 91 4.68 17.43 9.82
CA ALA A 91 5.20 16.21 10.44
C ALA A 91 6.65 16.40 10.92
N GLY A 92 7.47 17.13 10.15
CA GLY A 92 8.83 17.51 10.55
C GLY A 92 8.86 18.46 11.74
N ALA A 93 7.89 19.37 11.88
CA ALA A 93 7.81 20.31 13.00
C ALA A 93 7.66 19.60 14.37
N PHE A 94 7.02 18.42 14.41
CA PHE A 94 6.93 17.62 15.64
C PHE A 94 8.30 17.14 16.13
N SER A 95 9.28 16.99 15.23
CA SER A 95 10.65 16.58 15.58
C SER A 95 11.54 17.73 16.09
N VAL A 96 11.16 18.99 15.88
CA VAL A 96 11.93 20.18 16.31
C VAL A 96 11.43 20.73 17.66
N ALA A 97 10.20 20.43 18.08
CA ALA A 97 9.63 20.90 19.35
C ALA A 97 10.07 20.10 20.60
N LYS A 98 11.17 19.34 20.50
CA LYS A 98 11.81 18.68 21.66
C LYS A 98 13.23 19.20 21.83
N ALA A 99 13.35 20.42 22.33
CA ALA A 99 14.57 20.98 22.92
C ALA A 99 14.16 21.91 24.07
#